data_AF-A0A3L7RRJ6-F1
#
_entry.id   AF-A0A3L7RRJ6-F1
#
_cell.length_a   1.000
_cell.length_b   1.000
_cell.length_c   1.000
_cell.angle_alpha   90.00
_cell.angle_beta   90.00
_cell.angle_gamma   90.00
#
_symmetry.space_group_name_H-M   'P 1'
#
loop_
_entity.id
_entity.type
_entity.pdbx_description
1 polymer ?
#
loop_
_entity_poly.entity_id
_entity_poly.type
_entity_poly.pdbx_seq_one_letter_code
_entity_poly.pdbx_strand_id
1 'polypeptide(L)' 'RRKDPHETNNVAQDPEYAAVKAALEKQLIAELKRTGDPRMIDDGVYFETPPLAGPLSDEAAFWEKPAKKKR' A
#
# COMPACT_ATOMS: atom_id res chain seq x y z
N ARG A 1 -10.08 -14.33 -11.63
CA ARG A 1 -11.55 -14.61 -11.69
C ARG A 1 -11.98 -15.80 -12.54
N ARG A 2 -11.77 -15.86 -13.87
CA ARG A 2 -12.25 -17.04 -14.64
C ARG A 2 -11.48 -18.34 -14.36
N LYS A 3 -10.14 -18.25 -14.31
CA LYS A 3 -9.26 -19.39 -13.98
C LYS A 3 -9.10 -19.61 -12.48
N ASP A 4 -9.15 -18.51 -11.72
CA ASP A 4 -9.10 -18.49 -10.27
C ASP A 4 -10.21 -17.56 -9.76
N PRO A 5 -11.41 -18.08 -9.48
CA PRO A 5 -12.56 -17.29 -9.01
C PRO A 5 -12.35 -16.66 -7.65
N HIS A 6 -11.52 -17.25 -6.81
CA HIS A 6 -11.30 -16.83 -5.43
C HIS A 6 -10.05 -15.96 -5.26
N GLU A 7 -9.28 -15.77 -6.34
CA GLU A 7 -8.09 -14.91 -6.36
C GLU A 7 -7.04 -15.34 -5.32
N THR A 8 -6.95 -16.64 -5.05
CA THR A 8 -6.02 -17.23 -4.07
C THR A 8 -4.64 -17.49 -4.65
N ASN A 9 -4.48 -17.50 -5.99
CA ASN A 9 -3.20 -17.66 -6.65
C ASN A 9 -2.68 -16.32 -7.21
N ASN A 10 -1.66 -15.76 -6.58
CA ASN A 10 -1.04 -14.52 -7.02
C ASN A 10 -0.12 -14.76 -8.23
N VAL A 11 -0.49 -14.20 -9.38
CA VAL A 11 0.26 -14.32 -10.65
C VAL A 11 1.16 -13.12 -10.96
N ALA A 12 1.36 -12.19 -10.02
CA ALA A 12 2.10 -10.94 -10.27
C ALA A 12 3.59 -11.12 -10.62
N GLN A 13 4.16 -12.29 -10.30
CA GLN A 13 5.55 -12.66 -10.60
C GLN A 13 5.65 -13.71 -11.72
N ASP A 14 4.53 -14.17 -12.26
CA ASP A 14 4.50 -15.16 -13.33
C ASP A 14 4.89 -14.48 -14.67
N PRO A 15 5.97 -14.93 -15.34
CA PRO A 15 6.40 -14.38 -16.62
C PRO A 15 5.32 -14.43 -17.71
N GLU A 16 4.42 -15.40 -17.68
CA GLU A 16 3.32 -15.50 -18.65
C GLU A 16 2.39 -14.28 -18.62
N TYR A 17 2.30 -13.62 -17.46
CA TYR A 17 1.43 -12.46 -17.25
C TYR A 17 2.19 -11.13 -17.28
N ALA A 18 3.49 -11.12 -17.56
CA ALA A 18 4.34 -9.92 -17.50
C ALA A 18 3.83 -8.78 -18.41
N ALA A 19 3.43 -9.09 -19.64
CA ALA A 19 2.91 -8.09 -20.58
C ALA A 19 1.58 -7.48 -20.10
N VAL A 20 0.68 -8.31 -19.55
CA VAL A 20 -0.61 -7.86 -19.00
C VAL A 20 -0.38 -6.99 -17.77
N LYS A 21 0.53 -7.40 -16.87
CA LYS A 21 0.92 -6.62 -15.69
C LYS A 21 1.42 -5.23 -16.08
N ALA A 22 2.35 -5.13 -17.05
CA ALA A 22 2.87 -3.85 -17.50
C ALA A 22 1.79 -2.95 -18.11
N ALA A 23 0.85 -3.52 -18.87
CA ALA A 23 -0.27 -2.77 -19.43
C ALA A 23 -1.21 -2.24 -18.34
N LEU A 24 -1.56 -3.06 -17.35
CA LEU A 24 -2.39 -2.67 -16.21
C LEU A 24 -1.72 -1.62 -15.33
N GLU A 25 -0.42 -1.76 -15.08
CA GLU A 25 0.38 -0.76 -14.35
C GLU A 25 0.33 0.60 -15.04
N LYS A 26 0.57 0.64 -16.35
CA LYS A 26 0.49 1.87 -17.13
C LYS A 26 -0.90 2.50 -17.06
N GLN A 27 -1.96 1.69 -17.20
CA GLN A 27 -3.34 2.17 -17.10
C GLN A 27 -3.65 2.75 -15.71
N LEU A 28 -3.25 2.03 -14.65
CA LEU A 28 -3.45 2.47 -13.28
C LEU A 28 -2.73 3.80 -13.01
N ILE A 29 -1.44 3.90 -13.33
CA ILE A 29 -0.67 5.12 -13.08
C ILE A 29 -1.20 6.30 -13.89
N ALA A 30 -1.64 6.08 -15.14
CA ALA A 30 -2.26 7.13 -15.94
C ALA A 30 -3.56 7.64 -15.31
N GLU A 31 -4.39 6.73 -14.79
CA GLU A 31 -5.65 7.08 -14.14
C GLU A 31 -5.42 7.85 -12.83
N LEU A 32 -4.51 7.37 -11.97
CA LEU A 32 -4.15 8.05 -10.73
C LEU A 32 -3.64 9.48 -10.96
N LYS A 33 -2.81 9.68 -11.99
CA LYS A 33 -2.36 11.01 -12.39
C LYS A 33 -3.50 11.87 -12.95
N ARG A 34 -4.38 11.29 -13.76
CA ARG A 34 -5.52 11.99 -14.39
C ARG A 34 -6.50 12.52 -13.34
N THR A 35 -6.73 11.76 -12.27
CA THR A 35 -7.66 12.14 -11.19
C THR A 35 -7.00 13.00 -10.11
N GLY A 36 -5.68 13.19 -10.15
CA GLY A 36 -4.94 13.94 -9.14
C GLY A 36 -4.86 13.19 -7.81
N ASP A 37 -4.71 11.86 -7.84
CA ASP A 37 -4.60 11.06 -6.63
C ASP A 37 -3.42 11.55 -5.76
N PRO A 38 -3.64 11.86 -4.46
CA PRO A 38 -2.59 12.42 -3.60
C PRO A 38 -1.34 11.53 -3.47
N ARG A 39 -1.43 10.22 -3.75
CA ARG A 39 -0.26 9.32 -3.76
C ARG A 39 0.70 9.59 -4.91
N MET A 40 0.25 10.29 -5.95
CA MET A 40 1.06 10.65 -7.12
C MET A 40 1.69 12.04 -7.02
N ILE A 41 1.45 12.76 -5.92
CA ILE A 41 1.87 14.15 -5.70
C ILE A 41 2.80 14.16 -4.49
N ASP A 42 3.89 14.94 -4.56
CA ASP A 42 4.82 15.15 -3.45
C ASP A 42 5.26 13.82 -2.78
N ASP A 43 5.59 12.82 -3.61
CA ASP A 43 5.97 11.46 -3.20
C ASP A 43 5.01 10.78 -2.21
N GLY A 44 3.71 11.15 -2.25
CA GLY A 44 2.67 10.55 -1.42
C GLY A 44 2.62 11.06 0.02
N VAL A 45 3.37 12.11 0.38
CA VAL A 45 3.47 12.69 1.73
C VAL A 45 2.12 12.94 2.41
N TYR A 46 1.06 13.19 1.63
CA TYR A 46 -0.29 13.35 2.15
C TYR A 46 -0.74 12.23 3.10
N PHE A 47 -0.41 10.97 2.80
CA PHE A 47 -0.79 9.82 3.62
C PHE A 47 0.29 9.39 4.63
N GLU A 48 1.51 9.90 4.49
CA GLU A 48 2.65 9.53 5.34
C GLU A 48 2.80 10.43 6.58
N THR A 49 1.92 11.43 6.75
CA THR A 49 2.01 12.40 7.84
C THR A 49 0.74 12.44 8.73
N PRO A 50 0.85 12.81 10.03
CA PRO A 50 -0.31 13.02 10.87
C PRO A 50 -1.25 14.09 10.29
N PRO A 51 -2.58 13.94 10.42
CA PRO A 51 -3.29 12.94 11.22
C PRO A 51 -3.54 11.59 10.52
N LEU A 52 -3.22 11.46 9.23
CA LEU A 52 -3.58 10.28 8.44
C LEU A 52 -2.68 9.06 8.72
N ALA A 53 -1.40 9.29 9.00
CA ALA A 53 -0.44 8.25 9.38
C ALA A 53 -0.44 7.90 10.88
N GLY A 54 -1.37 8.45 11.67
CA GLY A 54 -1.32 8.39 13.13
C GLY A 54 -0.26 9.34 13.72
N PRO A 55 -0.19 9.47 15.06
CA PRO A 55 0.84 10.29 15.70
C PRO A 55 2.23 9.68 15.44
N LEU A 56 3.24 10.52 15.20
CA LEU A 56 4.63 10.10 15.26
C LEU A 56 4.91 9.65 16.70
N SER A 57 4.92 8.34 16.95
CA SER A 57 5.41 7.81 18.23
C SER A 57 6.92 8.00 18.26
N ASP A 58 7.47 8.44 19.40
CA ASP A 58 8.84 8.02 19.72
C ASP A 58 8.81 6.49 19.74
N GLU A 59 9.40 5.83 18.74
CA GLU A 59 9.45 4.36 18.69
C GLU A 59 10.02 3.78 20.00
N ALA A 60 10.98 4.49 20.60
CA ALA A 60 11.50 4.20 21.92
C ALA A 60 10.40 4.16 23.00
N ALA A 61 9.48 5.12 23.02
CA ALA A 61 8.37 5.14 23.97
C ALA A 61 7.31 4.07 23.70
N PHE A 62 7.24 3.51 22.48
CA PHE A 62 6.35 2.39 22.16
C PHE A 62 6.85 1.06 22.74
N TRP A 63 8.16 0.79 22.60
CA TRP A 63 8.79 -0.46 23.05
C TRP A 63 9.14 -0.48 24.55
N GLU A 64 9.31 0.68 25.18
CA GLU A 64 9.56 0.82 26.62
C GLU A 64 8.29 0.72 27.49
N LYS A 65 7.11 0.44 26.91
CA LYS A 65 5.88 0.31 27.70
C LYS A 65 5.98 -0.94 28.59
N PRO A 66 6.02 -0.78 29.93
CA PRO A 66 6.04 -1.93 30.82
C PRO A 66 4.76 -2.73 30.63
N ALA A 67 4.89 -4.04 30.41
CA ALA A 67 3.75 -4.95 30.32
C ALA A 67 2.89 -4.79 31.58
N LYS A 68 1.59 -4.48 31.40
CA LYS A 68 0.66 -4.36 32.53
C LYS A 68 0.69 -5.67 33.33
N LYS A 69 1.16 -5.61 34.58
CA LYS A 69 1.02 -6.73 35.54
C LYS A 69 -0.46 -7.10 35.62
N LYS A 70 -0.80 -8.31 35.17
CA LYS A 70 -2.13 -8.88 35.40
C LYS A 70 -2.32 -8.99 36.91
N ARG A 71 -3.43 -8.42 37.41
CA ARG A 71 -3.91 -8.60 38.79
C ARG A 71 -4.58 -9.96 38.91
#